data_AF-A0A349VGG1-F1
#
_entry.id   AF-A0A349VGG1-F1
#
_cell.length_a   1.000
_cell.length_b   1.000
_cell.length_c   1.000
_cell.angle_alpha   90.00
_cell.angle_beta   90.00
_cell.angle_gamma   90.00
#
_symmetry.space_group_name_H-M   'P 1'
#
loop_
_entity.id
_entity.type
_entity.pdbx_description
1 polymer ?
#
loop_
_entity_poly.entity_id
_entity_poly.type
_entity_poly.pdbx_seq_one_letter_code
_entity_poly.pdbx_strand_id
1 'polypeptide(L)'
;MWLFNAVPEERLSRDVGFVPSHVWLNHLQRSAVRFNSGGSGAFVSPNGLVLTNHHVAASSLQKLSTPERNLARDGFLSRSHEEEIRCLDLELNVLRSIEDVTPRVEEAVAGAGSSSDAL
;
A
#
# COMPACT_ATOMS: atom_id res chain seq x y z
N MET A 1 -9.83 2.31 12.67
CA MET A 1 -8.78 2.63 11.68
C MET A 1 -8.50 4.11 11.80
N TRP A 2 -7.23 4.52 11.78
CA TRP A 2 -6.80 5.90 12.03
C TRP A 2 -5.84 6.35 10.93
N LEU A 3 -5.78 7.65 10.64
CA LEU A 3 -4.81 8.20 9.69
C LEU A 3 -3.41 8.26 10.32
N PHE A 4 -2.36 8.15 9.51
CA PHE A 4 -0.98 8.27 9.99
C PHE A 4 -0.66 9.66 10.57
N ASN A 5 -1.35 10.71 10.10
CA ASN A 5 -1.22 12.08 10.59
C ASN A 5 -2.24 12.44 11.68
N ALA A 6 -3.08 11.50 12.13
CA ALA A 6 -4.11 11.71 13.14
C ALA A 6 -4.33 10.44 13.98
N VAL A 7 -3.24 9.90 14.54
CA VAL A 7 -3.33 8.74 15.46
C VAL A 7 -3.88 9.18 16.82
N PRO A 8 -4.64 8.32 17.52
CA PRO A 8 -5.26 8.68 18.79
C PRO A 8 -4.26 8.53 19.95
N GLU A 9 -3.31 9.46 20.06
CA GLU A 9 -2.18 9.38 21.00
C GLU A 9 -2.60 9.14 22.45
N GLU A 10 -3.61 9.87 22.94
CA GLU A 10 -4.14 9.72 24.31
C GLU A 10 -4.64 8.29 24.57
N ARG A 11 -5.33 7.72 23.58
CA ARG A 11 -5.84 6.35 23.66
C ARG A 11 -4.72 5.32 23.62
N LEU A 12 -3.73 5.50 22.75
CA LEU A 12 -2.59 4.59 22.65
C LEU A 12 -1.75 4.61 23.93
N SER A 13 -1.55 5.79 24.53
CA SER A 13 -0.89 5.94 25.82
C SER A 13 -1.63 5.17 26.92
N ARG A 14 -2.95 5.37 27.05
CA ARG A 14 -3.75 4.73 28.10
C ARG A 14 -3.89 3.22 27.93
N ASP A 15 -4.20 2.76 26.71
CA ASP A 15 -4.58 1.37 26.46
C ASP A 15 -3.34 0.47 26.21
N VAL A 16 -2.25 1.03 25.68
CA VAL A 16 -1.06 0.27 25.22
C VAL A 16 0.23 0.75 25.88
N GLY A 17 0.25 1.91 26.55
CA GLY A 17 1.46 2.46 27.17
C GLY A 17 2.49 2.97 26.15
N PHE A 18 2.06 3.26 24.92
CA PHE A 18 2.94 3.66 23.82
C PHE A 18 2.39 4.90 23.12
N VAL A 19 3.26 5.91 22.93
CA VAL A 19 2.96 7.07 22.10
C VAL A 19 3.97 7.09 20.95
N PRO A 20 3.54 6.86 19.70
CA PRO A 20 4.45 6.85 18.57
C PRO A 20 4.94 8.27 18.29
N SER A 21 6.26 8.43 18.14
CA SER A 21 6.80 9.71 17.70
C SER A 21 6.47 9.99 16.24
N HIS A 22 6.52 11.26 15.84
CA HIS A 22 6.32 11.63 14.43
C HIS A 22 7.34 10.97 13.49
N VAL A 23 8.60 10.80 13.94
CA VAL A 23 9.63 10.08 13.18
C VAL A 23 9.26 8.61 12.99
N TRP A 24 8.74 7.98 14.05
CA TRP A 24 8.30 6.60 14.00
C TRP A 24 7.10 6.41 13.06
N LEU A 25 6.10 7.30 13.12
CA LEU A 25 4.93 7.27 12.22
C LEU A 25 5.34 7.47 10.76
N ASN A 26 6.26 8.40 10.48
CA ASN A 26 6.79 8.61 9.12
C ASN A 26 7.51 7.37 8.60
N HIS A 27 8.31 6.72 9.44
CA HIS A 27 9.00 5.50 9.05
C HIS A 27 7.99 4.37 8.76
N LEU A 28 7.00 4.19 9.63
CA LEU A 28 5.92 3.22 9.44
C LEU A 28 5.15 3.49 8.15
N GLN A 29 4.71 4.73 7.91
CA GLN A 29 3.97 5.12 6.70
C GLN A 29 4.76 4.81 5.43
N ARG A 30 6.05 5.15 5.40
CA ARG A 30 6.92 4.96 4.22
C ARG A 30 7.34 3.51 3.99
N SER A 31 7.21 2.66 5.02
CA SER A 31 7.47 1.22 4.92
C SER A 31 6.24 0.44 4.48
N ALA A 32 5.03 0.98 4.66
CA ALA A 32 3.79 0.37 4.23
C ALA A 32 3.54 0.56 2.72
N VAL A 33 3.06 -0.50 2.07
CA VAL A 33 2.85 -0.54 0.61
C VAL A 33 1.44 -1.00 0.29
N ARG A 34 0.79 -0.34 -0.67
CA ARG A 34 -0.47 -0.79 -1.28
C ARG A 34 -0.19 -1.49 -2.60
N PHE A 35 -0.74 -2.69 -2.76
CA PHE A 35 -0.75 -3.43 -4.02
C PHE A 35 -1.94 -2.95 -4.86
N ASN A 36 -1.72 -2.61 -6.15
CA ASN A 36 -2.80 -2.17 -7.05
C ASN A 36 -3.85 -3.28 -7.30
N SER A 37 -3.44 -4.54 -7.21
CA SER A 37 -4.31 -5.73 -7.26
C SER A 37 -5.23 -5.89 -6.04
N GLY A 38 -5.08 -5.04 -5.02
CA GLY A 38 -5.76 -5.16 -3.74
C GLY A 38 -4.89 -5.90 -2.71
N GLY A 39 -4.87 -5.38 -1.49
CA GLY A 39 -4.04 -5.89 -0.39
C GLY A 39 -2.93 -4.93 0.01
N SER A 40 -2.20 -5.34 1.03
CA SER A 40 -1.12 -4.57 1.65
C SER A 40 0.18 -5.37 1.68
N GLY A 41 1.28 -4.66 1.83
CA GLY A 41 2.57 -5.25 2.14
C GLY A 41 3.47 -4.24 2.83
N ALA A 42 4.72 -4.64 3.05
CA ALA A 42 5.71 -3.79 3.67
C ALA A 42 7.10 -4.01 3.07
N PHE A 43 7.87 -2.94 2.95
CA PHE A 43 9.32 -3.05 2.76
C PHE A 43 9.94 -3.68 4.00
N VAL A 44 10.79 -4.68 3.80
CA VAL A 44 11.51 -5.39 4.88
C VAL A 44 13.03 -5.39 4.69
N SER A 45 13.52 -4.71 3.66
CA SER A 45 14.95 -4.55 3.42
C SER A 45 15.25 -3.17 2.81
N PRO A 46 16.48 -2.66 2.95
CA PRO A 46 16.90 -1.40 2.33
C PRO A 46 16.97 -1.48 0.79
N ASN A 47 17.00 -2.69 0.22
CA ASN A 47 17.12 -2.93 -1.21
C ASN A 47 15.76 -3.14 -1.90
N GLY A 48 14.65 -2.86 -1.21
CA GLY A 48 13.31 -2.90 -1.80
C GLY A 48 12.59 -4.24 -1.74
N LEU A 49 13.09 -5.24 -0.99
CA LEU A 49 12.31 -6.46 -0.71
C LEU A 49 10.99 -6.11 -0.03
N VAL A 50 9.88 -6.56 -0.61
CA VAL A 50 8.51 -6.37 -0.10
C VAL A 50 7.90 -7.71 0.30
N LEU A 51 7.30 -7.77 1.48
CA LEU A 51 6.47 -8.89 1.91
C LEU A 51 4.99 -8.57 1.74
N THR A 52 4.23 -9.56 1.28
CA THR A 52 2.76 -9.56 1.22
C THR A 52 2.24 -11.00 1.40
N ASN A 53 0.93 -11.17 1.48
CA ASN A 53 0.33 -12.51 1.58
C ASN A 53 0.31 -13.22 0.23
N HIS A 54 0.31 -14.56 0.27
CA HIS A 54 0.23 -15.39 -0.94
C HIS A 54 -1.01 -15.07 -1.81
N HIS A 55 -2.18 -14.85 -1.19
CA HIS A 55 -3.40 -14.55 -1.93
C HIS A 55 -3.37 -13.18 -2.65
N VAL A 56 -2.57 -12.22 -2.15
CA VAL A 56 -2.36 -10.92 -2.80
C VAL A 56 -1.54 -11.10 -4.07
N ALA A 57 -0.56 -11.99 -4.04
CA ALA A 57 0.31 -12.33 -5.17
C ALA A 57 -0.30 -13.36 -6.14
N ALA A 58 -1.44 -13.98 -5.80
CA ALA A 58 -1.97 -15.12 -6.52
C ALA A 58 -2.25 -14.83 -8.01
N SER A 59 -2.76 -13.64 -8.34
CA SER A 59 -3.03 -13.26 -9.72
C SER A 59 -1.74 -13.12 -10.54
N SER A 60 -0.67 -12.56 -9.96
CA SER A 60 0.66 -12.48 -10.58
C SER A 60 1.27 -13.87 -10.77
N LEU A 61 1.19 -14.74 -9.74
CA LEU A 61 1.69 -16.12 -9.82
C LEU A 61 0.96 -16.92 -10.91
N GLN A 62 -0.35 -16.75 -11.05
CA GLN A 62 -1.13 -17.40 -12.10
C GLN A 62 -0.74 -16.90 -13.49
N LYS A 63 -0.60 -15.58 -13.68
CA LYS A 63 -0.19 -14.99 -14.97
C LYS A 63 1.20 -15.40 -15.42
N LEU A 64 2.11 -15.61 -14.47
CA LEU A 64 3.49 -16.04 -14.72
C LEU A 64 3.65 -17.56 -14.86
N SER A 65 2.59 -18.33 -14.56
CA SER A 65 2.61 -19.78 -14.68
C SER A 65 2.38 -20.23 -16.13
N THR A 66 3.04 -21.30 -16.55
CA THR A 66 2.81 -22.02 -17.82
C THR A 66 2.41 -23.47 -17.55
N PRO A 67 1.95 -24.24 -18.55
CA PRO A 67 1.69 -25.67 -18.37
C PRO A 67 2.91 -26.46 -17.86
N GLU A 68 4.12 -26.07 -18.28
CA GLU A 68 5.38 -26.69 -17.89
C GLU A 68 5.91 -26.17 -16.55
N ARG A 69 5.49 -24.97 -16.13
CA ARG A 69 5.99 -24.31 -14.92
C ARG A 69 4.87 -23.60 -14.16
N ASN A 70 4.30 -24.28 -13.16
CA ASN A 70 3.18 -23.77 -12.38
C ASN A 70 3.63 -23.14 -11.06
N LEU A 71 3.88 -21.83 -11.06
CA LEU A 71 4.34 -21.07 -9.88
C LEU A 71 3.29 -21.02 -8.76
N ALA A 72 2.00 -21.01 -9.12
CA ALA A 72 0.92 -20.97 -8.16
C ALA A 72 0.76 -22.28 -7.37
N ARG A 73 1.14 -23.42 -7.97
CA ARG A 73 1.11 -24.74 -7.33
C ARG A 73 2.43 -25.09 -6.65
N ASP A 74 3.54 -24.93 -7.37
CA ASP A 74 4.85 -25.46 -6.96
C ASP A 74 5.68 -24.43 -6.18
N GLY A 75 5.25 -23.17 -6.17
CA GLY A 75 6.00 -22.05 -5.59
C GLY A 75 7.15 -21.57 -6.46
N PHE A 76 7.82 -20.53 -6.00
CA PHE A 76 8.97 -19.93 -6.66
C PHE A 76 9.93 -19.35 -5.62
N LEU A 77 11.23 -19.52 -5.87
CA LEU A 77 12.30 -18.93 -5.08
C LEU A 77 13.42 -18.49 -6.03
N SER A 78 13.70 -17.18 -6.08
CA SER A 78 14.90 -16.65 -6.72
C SER A 78 16.09 -16.75 -5.74
N ARG A 79 17.25 -17.19 -6.23
CA ARG A 79 18.51 -17.24 -5.46
C ARG A 79 19.36 -15.99 -5.66
N SER A 80 19.06 -15.18 -6.67
CA SER A 80 19.69 -13.88 -6.92
C SER A 80 18.67 -12.88 -7.47
N HIS A 81 19.05 -11.60 -7.51
CA HIS A 81 18.20 -10.53 -8.04
C HIS A 81 17.94 -10.70 -9.55
N GLU A 82 18.89 -11.26 -10.30
CA GLU A 82 18.77 -11.52 -11.73
C GLU A 82 17.75 -12.61 -12.05
N GLU A 83 17.47 -13.49 -11.08
CA GLU A 83 16.47 -14.54 -11.22
C GLU A 83 15.04 -14.06 -10.90
N GLU A 84 14.87 -12.84 -10.36
CA GLU A 84 13.55 -12.26 -10.07
C GLU A 84 12.73 -12.04 -11.36
N ILE A 85 11.46 -12.42 -11.32
CA ILE A 85 10.58 -12.36 -12.49
C ILE A 85 9.75 -11.08 -12.43
N ARG A 86 9.78 -10.32 -13.53
CA ARG A 86 9.00 -9.09 -13.65
C ARG A 86 7.50 -9.39 -13.75
N CYS A 87 6.72 -8.81 -12.86
CA CYS A 87 5.26 -8.77 -12.95
C CYS A 87 4.85 -7.48 -13.69
N LEU A 88 4.55 -7.57 -14.99
CA LEU A 88 4.42 -6.39 -15.86
C LEU A 88 3.23 -5.47 -15.54
N ASP A 89 2.21 -5.97 -14.85
CA ASP A 89 0.98 -5.26 -14.50
C ASP A 89 0.84 -4.98 -12.99
N LEU A 90 1.87 -5.31 -12.21
CA LEU A 90 1.91 -5.12 -10.78
C LEU A 90 2.48 -3.74 -10.43
N GLU A 91 1.71 -2.96 -9.69
CA GLU A 91 2.14 -1.66 -9.19
C GLU A 91 2.02 -1.61 -7.67
N LEU A 92 3.07 -1.05 -7.06
CA LEU A 92 3.17 -0.84 -5.62
C LEU A 92 3.14 0.66 -5.36
N ASN A 93 2.23 1.09 -4.49
CA ASN A 93 2.02 2.48 -4.14
C ASN A 93 2.46 2.73 -2.69
N VAL A 94 3.22 3.80 -2.48
CA VAL A 94 3.71 4.22 -1.16
C VAL A 94 3.12 5.58 -0.82
N LEU A 95 2.48 5.69 0.33
CA LEU A 95 1.94 6.96 0.81
C LEU A 95 3.09 7.88 1.23
N ARG A 96 3.30 8.98 0.50
CA ARG A 96 4.36 9.95 0.80
C ARG A 96 3.91 11.02 1.79
N SER A 97 2.70 11.53 1.65
CA SER A 97 2.13 12.59 2.48
C SER A 97 0.61 12.49 2.55
N ILE A 98 0.04 13.04 3.62
CA ILE A 98 -1.39 13.27 3.79
C ILE A 98 -1.56 14.76 4.03
N GLU A 99 -2.43 15.39 3.27
CA GLU A 99 -2.72 16.82 3.37
C GLU A 99 -4.24 16.99 3.49
N ASP A 100 -4.68 17.86 4.39
CA ASP A 100 -6.08 18.27 4.44
C ASP A 100 -6.33 19.26 3.29
N VAL A 101 -7.12 18.81 2.33
CA VAL A 101 -7.49 19.58 1.13
C VAL A 101 -8.96 19.96 1.13
N THR A 102 -9.65 19.76 2.26
CA THR A 102 -11.10 19.96 2.40
C THR A 102 -11.53 21.36 1.94
N PRO A 103 -10.90 22.47 2.39
CA PRO A 103 -11.31 23.81 1.95
C PRO A 103 -11.19 24.02 0.45
N ARG A 104 -10.12 23.48 -0.18
CA ARG A 104 -9.88 23.60 -1.63
C ARG A 104 -10.95 22.88 -2.43
N VAL A 105 -11.39 21.72 -1.96
CA VAL A 105 -12.44 20.93 -2.63
C VAL A 105 -13.80 21.59 -2.46
N GLU A 106 -14.13 22.07 -1.26
CA GLU A 106 -15.40 22.77 -0.99
C GLU A 106 -15.54 24.04 -1.85
N GLU A 107 -14.47 24.83 -1.96
CA GLU A 107 -14.42 26.02 -2.82
C GLU A 107 -14.63 25.66 -4.30
N ALA A 108 -13.94 24.61 -4.79
CA ALA A 108 -14.08 24.16 -6.17
C ALA A 108 -15.50 23.68 -6.50
N VAL A 109 -16.15 22.97 -5.58
CA VAL A 109 -17.53 22.49 -5.75
C VAL A 109 -18.52 23.67 -5.74
N ALA A 110 -18.36 24.62 -4.83
CA ALA A 110 -19.19 25.82 -4.80
C ALA A 110 -19.05 26.65 -6.09
N GLY A 111 -17.82 26.77 -6.62
CA GLY A 111 -17.53 27.47 -7.86
C GLY A 111 -18.01 26.75 -9.13
N ALA A 112 -18.16 25.42 -9.09
CA ALA A 112 -18.65 24.64 -10.23
C ALA A 112 -20.15 24.83 -10.52
N GLY A 113 -20.91 25.40 -9.58
CA GLY A 113 -22.37 25.47 -9.66
C GLY A 113 -23.02 24.07 -9.59
N SER A 114 -24.30 23.97 -9.21
CA SER A 114 -24.99 22.68 -9.30
C SER A 114 -25.14 22.31 -10.78
N SER A 115 -24.37 21.36 -11.29
CA SER A 115 -24.68 20.75 -12.58
C SER A 115 -25.99 19.97 -12.42
N SER A 116 -27.09 20.58 -12.86
CA SER A 116 -28.40 19.91 -13.00
C SER A 116 -28.39 18.82 -14.09
N ASP A 117 -27.28 18.64 -14.81
CA ASP A 117 -27.20 17.68 -15.92
C ASP A 117 -26.34 16.48 -15.53
N ALA A 118 -26.94 15.57 -14.77
CA ALA A 118 -26.52 14.18 -14.70
C ALA A 118 -27.72 13.30 -14.36
N LEU A 119 -28.69 13.21 -15.28
CA LEU A 119 -29.48 12.03 -15.65
C LEU A 119 -30.24 12.29 -16.95
#